data_AF-A0A9X0AGP6-F1
#
_entry.id   AF-A0A9X0AGP6-F1
#
_cell.length_a   1.000
_cell.length_b   1.000
_cell.length_c   1.000
_cell.angle_alpha   90.00
_cell.angle_beta   90.00
_cell.angle_gamma   90.00
#
_symmetry.space_group_name_H-M   'P 1'
#
loop_
_entity.id
_entity.type
_entity.pdbx_description
1 polymer ?
#
loop_
_entity_poly.entity_id
_entity_poly.type
_entity_poly.pdbx_seq_one_letter_code
_entity_poly.pdbx_strand_id
1 'polypeptide(L)'
;MSRNSKTSRHQSRSTEGNPEDMVEQVKSIITLLDEVVSSRPHECETYIPSARSAVTALEHIRFFRDPARFAEQVWIVRGLQSFAFYDADNGSVIDIADFCQNAWLRVLRNYPENVDVLTGLGRNWLQRSQATLARIHCEEGNDTTAPQNDTRRQGPLYVEARGYLQPAVDFFTRAIRAADGLGSTSGDLLASVRLSPHN
;
A
#
# COMPACT_ATOMS: atom_id res chain seq x y z
N MET A 1 52.06 49.15 -3.05
CA MET A 1 51.75 48.06 -2.09
C MET A 1 50.25 47.80 -2.16
N SER A 2 49.81 46.79 -2.93
CA SER A 2 48.41 46.38 -3.01
C SER A 2 48.33 44.89 -2.71
N ARG A 3 47.73 44.53 -1.57
CA ARG A 3 47.48 43.14 -1.21
C ARG A 3 46.05 42.81 -1.60
N ASN A 4 45.91 41.97 -2.63
CA ASN A 4 44.64 41.41 -3.06
C ASN A 4 44.08 40.43 -2.03
N SER A 5 42.80 40.64 -1.74
CA SER A 5 41.90 39.79 -0.97
C SER A 5 41.79 38.39 -1.57
N LYS A 6 42.07 37.36 -0.79
CA LYS A 6 41.64 35.97 -1.07
C LYS A 6 40.43 35.67 -0.21
N THR A 7 39.24 35.88 -0.75
CA THR A 7 38.01 35.30 -0.20
C THR A 7 37.91 33.86 -0.69
N SER A 8 38.28 32.93 0.18
CA SER A 8 38.03 31.50 0.01
C SER A 8 36.52 31.28 0.05
N ARG A 9 35.91 31.10 -1.13
CA ARG A 9 34.51 30.70 -1.26
C ARG A 9 34.47 29.21 -0.94
N HIS A 10 34.18 28.87 0.31
CA HIS A 10 33.71 27.55 0.68
C HIS A 10 32.44 27.28 -0.12
N GLN A 11 32.59 26.53 -1.21
CA GLN A 11 31.49 25.95 -1.94
C GLN A 11 30.99 24.80 -1.08
N SER A 12 30.02 25.09 -0.21
CA SER A 12 29.18 24.10 0.43
C SER A 12 28.42 23.38 -0.69
N ARG A 13 29.05 22.33 -1.23
CA ARG A 13 28.42 21.39 -2.15
C ARG A 13 27.32 20.72 -1.36
N SER A 14 26.10 21.25 -1.47
CA SER A 14 24.89 20.65 -0.95
C SER A 14 24.90 19.18 -1.35
N THR A 15 24.85 18.31 -0.35
CA THR A 15 24.60 16.88 -0.49
C THR A 15 23.15 16.66 -0.90
N GLU A 16 22.72 17.24 -2.02
CA GLU A 16 21.55 16.75 -2.74
C GLU A 16 22.04 15.54 -3.52
N GLY A 17 21.83 14.35 -2.93
CA GLY A 17 22.09 13.09 -3.62
C GLY A 17 21.37 13.08 -4.96
N ASN A 18 22.00 12.50 -5.98
CA ASN A 18 21.38 12.31 -7.28
C ASN A 18 20.03 11.60 -7.08
N PRO A 19 18.92 12.10 -7.68
CA PRO A 19 17.60 11.49 -7.50
C PRO A 19 17.58 10.00 -7.85
N GLU A 20 18.43 9.55 -8.78
CA GLU A 20 18.53 8.13 -9.12
C GLU A 20 19.17 7.29 -8.00
N ASP A 21 20.20 7.82 -7.33
CA ASP A 21 20.83 7.15 -6.19
C ASP A 21 19.83 6.99 -5.03
N MET A 22 18.96 7.99 -4.83
CA MET A 22 17.87 7.90 -3.84
C MET A 22 16.86 6.82 -4.21
N VAL A 23 16.56 6.63 -5.50
CA VAL A 23 15.65 5.57 -5.94
C VAL A 23 16.27 4.19 -5.74
N GLU A 24 17.54 4.01 -6.07
CA GLU A 24 18.23 2.73 -5.82
C GLU A 24 18.31 2.41 -4.33
N GLN A 25 18.52 3.42 -3.48
CA GLN A 25 18.44 3.26 -2.03
C GLN A 25 17.04 2.84 -1.59
N VAL A 26 15.99 3.48 -2.09
CA VAL A 26 14.60 3.10 -1.81
C VAL A 26 14.35 1.65 -2.22
N LYS A 27 14.77 1.24 -3.42
CA LYS A 27 14.60 -0.14 -3.90
C LYS A 27 15.28 -1.15 -2.98
N SER A 28 16.51 -0.87 -2.54
CA SER A 28 17.23 -1.70 -1.57
C SER A 28 16.44 -1.84 -0.26
N ILE A 29 15.88 -0.73 0.24
CA ILE A 29 15.00 -0.76 1.42
C ILE A 29 13.77 -1.62 1.14
N ILE A 30 13.07 -1.44 0.01
CA ILE A 30 11.87 -2.23 -0.30
C ILE A 30 12.16 -3.74 -0.35
N THR A 31 13.27 -4.14 -0.98
CA THR A 31 13.71 -5.54 -1.01
C THR A 31 13.95 -6.09 0.40
N LEU A 32 14.58 -5.31 1.28
CA LEU A 32 14.78 -5.68 2.68
C LEU A 32 13.45 -5.82 3.43
N LEU A 33 12.52 -4.87 3.24
CA LEU A 33 11.20 -4.93 3.89
C LEU A 33 10.43 -6.18 3.46
N ASP A 34 10.47 -6.54 2.17
CA ASP A 34 9.81 -7.73 1.62
C ASP A 34 10.38 -9.03 2.22
N GLU A 35 11.71 -9.11 2.37
CA GLU A 35 12.39 -10.22 3.04
C GLU A 35 11.93 -10.37 4.50
N VAL A 36 11.87 -9.25 5.23
CA VAL A 36 11.47 -9.23 6.65
C VAL A 36 10.02 -9.67 6.80
N VAL A 37 9.10 -9.13 5.99
CA VAL A 37 7.67 -9.54 6.01
C VAL A 37 7.53 -11.04 5.74
N SER A 38 8.30 -11.59 4.79
CA SER A 38 8.18 -12.99 4.39
C SER A 38 8.83 -13.97 5.36
N SER A 39 9.94 -13.59 6.00
CA SER A 39 10.79 -14.53 6.76
C SER A 39 10.77 -14.29 8.27
N ARG A 40 10.57 -13.03 8.68
CA ARG A 40 10.73 -12.57 10.07
C ARG A 40 9.65 -11.53 10.43
N PRO A 41 8.34 -11.86 10.31
CA PRO A 41 7.26 -10.88 10.49
C PRO A 41 7.21 -10.26 11.90
N HIS A 42 7.71 -10.98 12.91
CA HIS A 42 7.82 -10.48 14.29
C HIS A 42 8.87 -9.37 14.46
N GLU A 43 9.77 -9.17 13.50
CA GLU A 43 10.79 -8.12 13.54
C GLU A 43 10.39 -6.86 12.76
N CYS A 44 9.25 -6.87 12.04
CA CYS A 44 8.81 -5.79 11.16
C CYS A 44 8.81 -4.41 11.85
N GLU A 45 8.43 -4.33 13.13
CA GLU A 45 8.42 -3.06 13.88
C GLU A 45 9.78 -2.34 13.88
N THR A 46 10.88 -3.11 13.93
CA THR A 46 12.26 -2.57 13.93
C THR A 46 12.58 -1.85 12.62
N TYR A 47 11.90 -2.19 11.52
CA TYR A 47 12.14 -1.66 10.19
C TYR A 47 11.19 -0.52 9.79
N ILE A 48 10.24 -0.12 10.66
CA ILE A 48 9.35 1.02 10.43
C ILE A 48 10.13 2.32 10.10
N PRO A 49 11.22 2.68 10.81
CA PRO A 49 12.00 3.87 10.46
C PRO A 49 12.59 3.82 9.04
N SER A 50 13.03 2.64 8.58
CA SER A 50 13.55 2.44 7.23
C SER A 50 12.46 2.66 6.18
N ALA A 51 11.27 2.11 6.40
CA ALA A 51 10.14 2.30 5.50
C ALA A 51 9.70 3.78 5.43
N ARG A 52 9.67 4.49 6.56
CA ARG A 52 9.40 5.95 6.59
C ARG A 52 10.47 6.77 5.88
N SER A 53 11.74 6.37 6.00
CA SER A 53 12.84 7.00 5.25
C SER A 53 12.65 6.84 3.74
N ALA A 54 12.24 5.64 3.28
CA ALA A 54 11.94 5.41 1.88
C ALA A 54 10.75 6.26 1.37
N VAL A 55 9.66 6.34 2.14
CA VAL A 55 8.52 7.23 1.84
C VAL A 55 8.98 8.69 1.70
N THR A 56 9.76 9.19 2.67
CA THR A 56 10.28 10.56 2.67
C THR A 56 11.14 10.83 1.42
N ALA A 57 12.00 9.90 1.04
CA ALA A 57 12.83 10.02 -0.16
C ALA A 57 11.97 10.08 -1.44
N LEU A 58 10.97 9.20 -1.58
CA LEU A 58 10.04 9.17 -2.71
C LEU A 58 9.24 10.47 -2.84
N GLU A 59 8.80 11.03 -1.71
CA GLU A 59 8.09 12.31 -1.68
C GLU A 59 8.98 13.48 -2.05
N HIS A 60 10.24 13.48 -1.58
CA HIS A 60 11.23 14.51 -1.87
C HIS A 60 11.49 14.60 -3.38
N ILE A 61 11.75 13.48 -4.04
CA ILE A 61 12.03 13.42 -5.49
C ILE A 61 10.75 13.43 -6.35
N ARG A 62 9.56 13.49 -5.74
CA ARG A 62 8.25 13.47 -6.41
C ARG A 62 8.07 12.26 -7.35
N PHE A 63 8.58 11.10 -6.94
CA PHE A 63 8.70 9.90 -7.75
C PHE A 63 7.42 9.50 -8.51
N PHE A 64 6.26 9.59 -7.84
CA PHE A 64 4.96 9.22 -8.41
C PHE A 64 4.36 10.22 -9.41
N ARG A 65 5.09 11.29 -9.76
CA ARG A 65 4.67 12.23 -10.82
C ARG A 65 5.15 11.83 -12.21
N ASP A 66 6.13 10.92 -12.30
CA ASP A 66 6.72 10.52 -13.58
C ASP A 66 6.04 9.27 -14.14
N PRO A 67 5.18 9.36 -15.17
CA PRO A 67 4.52 8.19 -15.75
C PRO A 67 5.51 7.21 -16.42
N ALA A 68 6.72 7.64 -16.80
CA ALA A 68 7.69 6.75 -17.45
C ALA A 68 8.17 5.62 -16.53
N ARG A 69 8.06 5.80 -15.20
CA ARG A 69 8.52 4.83 -14.19
C ARG A 69 7.41 3.90 -13.68
N PHE A 70 6.36 3.68 -14.48
CA PHE A 70 5.18 2.91 -14.08
C PHE A 70 5.51 1.57 -13.39
N ALA A 71 6.37 0.74 -14.00
CA ALA A 71 6.72 -0.57 -13.44
C ALA A 71 7.35 -0.46 -12.04
N GLU A 72 8.24 0.51 -11.84
CA GLU A 72 8.89 0.75 -10.55
C GLU A 72 7.91 1.34 -9.53
N GLN A 73 7.01 2.22 -9.95
CA GLN A 73 5.94 2.76 -9.10
C GLN A 73 5.05 1.64 -8.57
N VAL A 74 4.58 0.74 -9.44
CA VAL A 74 3.77 -0.42 -9.04
C VAL A 74 4.54 -1.30 -8.07
N TRP A 75 5.80 -1.62 -8.35
CA TRP A 75 6.62 -2.48 -7.50
C TRP A 75 6.87 -1.87 -6.11
N ILE A 76 7.28 -0.59 -6.04
CA ILE A 76 7.54 0.12 -4.78
C ILE A 76 6.28 0.20 -3.92
N VAL A 77 5.14 0.58 -4.51
CA VAL A 77 3.89 0.71 -3.73
C VAL A 77 3.42 -0.66 -3.23
N ARG A 78 3.56 -1.73 -4.03
CA ARG A 78 3.26 -3.09 -3.59
C ARG A 78 4.12 -3.52 -2.40
N GLY A 79 5.42 -3.27 -2.44
CA GLY A 79 6.33 -3.60 -1.35
C GLY A 79 6.03 -2.83 -0.08
N LEU A 80 5.86 -1.50 -0.18
CA LEU A 80 5.48 -0.65 0.97
C LEU A 80 4.10 -1.03 1.54
N GLN A 81 3.14 -1.37 0.69
CA GLN A 81 1.81 -1.79 1.13
C GLN A 81 1.86 -3.14 1.86
N SER A 82 2.63 -4.10 1.34
CA SER A 82 2.80 -5.41 1.99
C SER A 82 3.45 -5.24 3.36
N PHE A 83 4.45 -4.35 3.48
CA PHE A 83 5.03 -3.99 4.76
C PHE A 83 4.07 -3.22 5.68
N ALA A 84 3.29 -2.25 5.16
CA ALA A 84 2.37 -1.46 5.99
C ALA A 84 1.27 -2.32 6.65
N PHE A 85 0.91 -3.43 6.01
CA PHE A 85 -0.10 -4.39 6.46
C PHE A 85 0.52 -5.76 6.77
N TYR A 86 1.74 -5.79 7.32
CA TYR A 86 2.44 -7.04 7.67
C TYR A 86 1.65 -7.89 8.68
N ASP A 87 0.84 -7.25 9.53
CA ASP A 87 -0.09 -7.85 10.48
C ASP A 87 -1.45 -7.15 10.38
N ALA A 88 -2.13 -7.37 9.25
CA ALA A 88 -3.37 -6.66 8.90
C ALA A 88 -4.52 -6.88 9.91
N ASP A 89 -4.52 -8.01 10.63
CA ASP A 89 -5.53 -8.35 11.63
C ASP A 89 -5.34 -7.53 12.92
N ASN A 90 -4.11 -7.17 13.27
CA ASN A 90 -3.82 -6.30 14.42
C ASN A 90 -3.68 -4.82 14.05
N GLY A 91 -3.68 -4.48 12.76
CA GLY A 91 -3.75 -3.10 12.28
C GLY A 91 -2.83 -2.82 11.11
N SER A 92 -2.33 -1.59 11.02
CA SER A 92 -1.38 -1.20 9.98
C SER A 92 -0.46 -0.08 10.44
N VAL A 93 0.66 0.08 9.76
CA VAL A 93 1.49 1.30 9.88
C VAL A 93 0.79 2.43 9.12
N ILE A 94 -0.09 3.14 9.83
CA ILE A 94 -1.11 4.05 9.28
C ILE A 94 -0.53 5.04 8.27
N ASP A 95 0.58 5.71 8.59
CA ASP A 95 1.19 6.72 7.73
C ASP A 95 1.69 6.15 6.39
N ILE A 96 2.24 4.93 6.42
CA ILE A 96 2.70 4.23 5.21
C ILE A 96 1.51 3.70 4.41
N ALA A 97 0.47 3.19 5.08
CA ALA A 97 -0.76 2.75 4.44
C ALA A 97 -1.48 3.91 3.71
N ASP A 98 -1.54 5.09 4.33
CA ASP A 98 -2.09 6.32 3.74
C ASP A 98 -1.26 6.79 2.55
N PHE A 99 0.07 6.73 2.65
CA PHE A 99 0.96 7.01 1.53
C PHE A 99 0.69 6.06 0.35
N CYS A 100 0.60 4.75 0.59
CA CYS A 100 0.37 3.75 -0.46
C CYS A 100 -0.95 3.99 -1.19
N GLN A 101 -2.03 4.28 -0.46
CA GLN A 101 -3.32 4.60 -1.06
C GLN A 101 -3.23 5.85 -1.96
N ASN A 102 -2.59 6.91 -1.48
CA ASN A 102 -2.40 8.14 -2.26
C ASN A 102 -1.51 7.93 -3.49
N ALA A 103 -0.46 7.11 -3.37
CA ALA A 103 0.42 6.76 -4.47
C ALA A 103 -0.35 5.97 -5.55
N TRP A 104 -1.12 4.96 -5.16
CA TRP A 104 -1.98 4.22 -6.09
C TRP A 104 -3.00 5.12 -6.79
N LEU A 105 -3.70 6.00 -6.06
CA LEU A 105 -4.66 6.93 -6.65
C LEU A 105 -4.00 7.89 -7.64
N ARG A 106 -2.73 8.26 -7.41
CA ARG A 106 -1.95 9.06 -8.36
C ARG A 106 -1.60 8.28 -9.61
N VAL A 107 -1.14 7.03 -9.48
CA VAL A 107 -0.86 6.15 -10.63
C VAL A 107 -2.13 5.87 -11.43
N LEU A 108 -3.27 5.62 -10.75
CA LEU A 108 -4.57 5.37 -11.38
C LEU A 108 -5.02 6.53 -12.29
N ARG A 109 -4.71 7.79 -11.93
CA ARG A 109 -5.06 8.94 -12.79
C ARG A 109 -4.40 8.88 -14.16
N ASN A 110 -3.19 8.32 -14.25
CA ASN A 110 -2.46 8.14 -15.50
C ASN A 110 -2.84 6.83 -16.21
N TYR A 111 -3.26 5.81 -15.44
CA TYR A 111 -3.56 4.46 -15.93
C TYR A 111 -4.91 3.96 -15.38
N PRO A 112 -6.04 4.54 -15.81
CA PRO A 112 -7.35 4.36 -15.15
C PRO A 112 -7.93 2.96 -15.26
N GLU A 113 -7.57 2.22 -16.32
CA GLU A 113 -8.05 0.86 -16.59
C GLU A 113 -6.92 -0.17 -16.47
N ASN A 114 -5.80 0.19 -15.81
CA ASN A 114 -4.73 -0.76 -15.61
C ASN A 114 -5.07 -1.74 -14.48
N VAL A 115 -5.06 -3.03 -14.82
CA VAL A 115 -5.46 -4.14 -13.94
C VAL A 115 -4.59 -4.20 -12.68
N ASP A 116 -3.28 -3.98 -12.79
CA ASP A 116 -2.35 -4.03 -11.65
C ASP A 116 -2.62 -2.93 -10.62
N VAL A 117 -2.95 -1.73 -11.10
CA VAL A 117 -3.27 -0.56 -10.27
C VAL A 117 -4.61 -0.73 -9.57
N LEU A 118 -5.64 -1.14 -10.31
CA LEU A 118 -6.97 -1.41 -9.77
C LEU A 118 -6.93 -2.53 -8.73
N THR A 119 -6.19 -3.61 -9.01
CA THR A 119 -5.97 -4.71 -8.07
C THR A 119 -5.20 -4.25 -6.83
N GLY A 120 -4.19 -3.40 -6.99
CA GLY A 120 -3.42 -2.82 -5.88
C GLY A 120 -4.29 -1.99 -4.93
N LEU A 121 -5.16 -1.14 -5.48
CA LEU A 121 -6.15 -0.37 -4.70
C LEU A 121 -7.17 -1.26 -4.02
N GLY A 122 -7.74 -2.25 -4.73
CA GLY A 122 -8.68 -3.20 -4.15
C GLY A 122 -8.07 -3.91 -2.94
N ARG A 123 -6.82 -4.38 -3.07
CA ARG A 123 -6.06 -4.99 -1.97
C ARG A 123 -5.81 -4.01 -0.82
N ASN A 124 -5.48 -2.75 -1.10
CA ASN A 124 -5.25 -1.74 -0.06
C ASN A 124 -6.49 -1.56 0.82
N TRP A 125 -7.66 -1.39 0.19
CA TRP A 125 -8.94 -1.27 0.89
C TRP A 125 -9.33 -2.54 1.64
N LEU A 126 -9.11 -3.71 1.03
CA LEU A 126 -9.34 -4.99 1.70
C LEU A 126 -8.44 -5.16 2.94
N GLN A 127 -7.17 -4.80 2.85
CA GLN A 127 -6.23 -4.88 3.97
C GLN A 127 -6.62 -3.94 5.12
N ARG A 128 -7.10 -2.72 4.81
CA ARG A 128 -7.64 -1.80 5.83
C ARG A 128 -8.84 -2.36 6.58
N SER A 129 -9.64 -3.22 5.94
CA SER A 129 -10.80 -3.84 6.59
C SER A 129 -10.45 -4.97 7.55
N GLN A 130 -9.25 -5.57 7.45
CA GLN A 130 -8.90 -6.82 8.15
C GLN A 130 -9.00 -6.68 9.67
N ALA A 131 -8.42 -5.63 10.27
CA ALA A 131 -8.51 -5.42 11.72
C ALA A 131 -9.96 -5.30 12.22
N THR A 132 -10.84 -4.64 11.47
CA THR A 132 -12.26 -4.56 11.83
C THR A 132 -12.94 -5.93 11.68
N LEU A 133 -12.63 -6.69 10.64
CA LEU A 133 -13.15 -8.03 10.43
C LEU A 133 -12.69 -9.02 11.51
N ALA A 134 -11.42 -8.96 11.91
CA ALA A 134 -10.87 -9.76 12.99
C ALA A 134 -11.60 -9.49 14.31
N ARG A 135 -11.92 -8.21 14.60
CA ARG A 135 -12.72 -7.83 15.77
C ARG A 135 -14.14 -8.39 15.71
N ILE A 136 -14.81 -8.29 14.55
CA ILE A 136 -16.14 -8.91 14.35
C ILE A 136 -16.08 -10.40 14.61
N HIS A 137 -15.10 -11.09 14.04
CA HIS A 137 -14.92 -12.54 14.22
C HIS A 137 -14.69 -12.91 15.69
N CYS A 138 -13.89 -12.14 16.43
CA CYS A 138 -13.69 -12.33 17.86
C CYS A 138 -14.98 -12.11 18.68
N GLU A 139 -15.76 -11.07 18.37
CA GLU A 139 -17.05 -10.82 19.04
C GLU A 139 -18.08 -11.91 18.76
N GLU A 140 -18.14 -12.41 17.53
CA GLU A 140 -19.04 -13.51 17.13
C GLU A 140 -18.61 -14.85 17.76
N GLY A 141 -17.31 -15.13 17.82
CA GLY A 141 -16.78 -16.36 18.41
C GLY A 141 -17.00 -16.45 19.92
N ASN A 142 -17.07 -15.31 20.61
CA ASN A 142 -17.38 -15.26 22.04
C ASN A 142 -18.89 -15.44 22.34
N ASP A 143 -19.75 -15.17 21.36
CA ASP A 143 -21.21 -15.18 21.50
C ASP A 143 -21.84 -16.41 20.83
N THR A 144 -21.55 -17.60 21.35
CA THR A 144 -22.13 -18.88 20.87
C THR A 144 -23.65 -19.01 21.09
N THR A 145 -24.27 -18.08 21.82
CA THR A 145 -25.70 -18.11 22.20
C THR A 145 -26.55 -16.99 21.59
N ALA A 146 -25.99 -16.08 20.81
CA ALA A 146 -26.73 -14.93 20.29
C ALA A 146 -27.37 -15.22 18.92
N PRO A 147 -28.66 -14.92 18.70
CA PRO A 147 -29.28 -15.08 17.39
C PRO A 147 -28.60 -14.14 16.37
N GLN A 148 -28.36 -14.65 15.16
CA GLN A 148 -27.88 -13.90 14.00
C GLN A 148 -28.95 -12.89 13.53
N ASN A 149 -29.19 -11.84 14.32
CA ASN A 149 -30.19 -10.83 14.00
C ASN A 149 -29.59 -9.76 13.11
N ASP A 150 -30.36 -9.30 12.11
CA ASP A 150 -29.96 -8.22 11.19
C ASP A 150 -29.56 -6.92 11.90
N THR A 151 -30.05 -6.67 13.11
CA THR A 151 -29.65 -5.55 13.96
C THR A 151 -28.16 -5.59 14.32
N ARG A 152 -27.59 -6.79 14.50
CA ARG A 152 -26.16 -6.96 14.81
C ARG A 152 -25.28 -6.64 13.59
N ARG A 153 -25.74 -7.01 12.40
CA ARG A 153 -25.12 -6.68 11.09
C ARG A 153 -25.20 -5.18 10.73
N GLN A 154 -25.93 -4.39 11.51
CA GLN A 154 -25.98 -2.93 11.45
C GLN A 154 -25.15 -2.29 12.58
N GLY A 155 -24.46 -3.09 13.38
CA GLY A 155 -23.60 -2.62 14.46
C GLY A 155 -22.40 -1.82 13.93
N PRO A 156 -21.78 -0.98 14.77
CA PRO A 156 -20.71 -0.07 14.37
C PRO A 156 -19.57 -0.74 13.61
N LEU A 157 -19.15 -1.94 14.02
CA LEU A 157 -18.08 -2.69 13.36
C LEU A 157 -18.44 -3.12 11.93
N TYR A 158 -19.66 -3.59 11.69
CA TYR A 158 -20.08 -3.96 10.34
C TYR A 158 -20.21 -2.74 9.43
N VAL A 159 -20.66 -1.61 9.97
CA VAL A 159 -20.70 -0.34 9.23
C VAL A 159 -19.30 0.11 8.84
N GLU A 160 -18.35 0.05 9.77
CA GLU A 160 -16.94 0.34 9.51
C GLU A 160 -16.33 -0.62 8.48
N ALA A 161 -16.51 -1.93 8.66
CA ALA A 161 -16.01 -2.94 7.72
C ALA A 161 -16.57 -2.72 6.30
N ARG A 162 -17.88 -2.42 6.17
CA ARG A 162 -18.49 -2.08 4.88
C ARG A 162 -17.89 -0.82 4.26
N GLY A 163 -17.53 0.17 5.07
CA GLY A 163 -16.86 1.39 4.62
C GLY A 163 -15.55 1.12 3.87
N TYR A 164 -14.82 0.07 4.25
CA TYR A 164 -13.59 -0.37 3.57
C TYR A 164 -13.84 -1.40 2.47
N LEU A 165 -14.77 -2.34 2.68
CA LEU A 165 -15.05 -3.43 1.74
C LEU A 165 -15.72 -2.95 0.45
N GLN A 166 -16.60 -1.94 0.52
CA GLN A 166 -17.30 -1.44 -0.67
C GLN A 166 -16.29 -0.89 -1.72
N PRO A 167 -15.36 0.02 -1.36
CA PRO A 167 -14.30 0.42 -2.27
C PRO A 167 -13.46 -0.74 -2.81
N ALA A 168 -13.14 -1.74 -1.97
CA ALA A 168 -12.37 -2.89 -2.40
C ALA A 168 -13.07 -3.64 -3.53
N VAL A 169 -14.37 -3.95 -3.35
CA VAL A 169 -15.22 -4.61 -4.34
C VAL A 169 -15.32 -3.78 -5.62
N ASP A 170 -15.51 -2.46 -5.51
CA ASP A 170 -15.62 -1.57 -6.67
C ASP A 170 -14.34 -1.60 -7.52
N PHE A 171 -13.16 -1.52 -6.89
CA PHE A 171 -11.87 -1.57 -7.58
C PHE A 171 -11.59 -2.95 -8.21
N PHE A 172 -11.89 -4.05 -7.50
CA PHE A 172 -11.72 -5.39 -8.07
C PHE A 172 -12.68 -5.64 -9.23
N THR A 173 -13.94 -5.22 -9.12
CA THR A 173 -14.93 -5.32 -10.21
C THR A 173 -14.43 -4.58 -11.44
N ARG A 174 -13.84 -3.41 -11.25
CA ARG A 174 -13.27 -2.62 -12.33
C ARG A 174 -12.02 -3.29 -12.92
N ALA A 175 -11.17 -3.90 -12.10
CA ALA A 175 -10.02 -4.68 -12.55
C ALA A 175 -10.44 -5.87 -13.43
N ILE A 176 -11.51 -6.57 -13.05
CA ILE A 176 -12.06 -7.70 -13.83
C ILE A 176 -12.57 -7.21 -15.19
N ARG A 177 -13.38 -6.14 -15.20
CA ARG A 177 -13.88 -5.57 -16.47
C ARG A 177 -12.75 -5.11 -17.39
N ALA A 178 -11.69 -4.51 -16.83
CA ALA A 178 -10.51 -4.13 -17.58
C ALA A 178 -9.76 -5.35 -18.14
N ALA A 179 -9.61 -6.42 -17.35
CA ALA A 179 -8.98 -7.67 -17.77
C ALA A 179 -9.79 -8.40 -18.86
N ASP A 180 -11.12 -8.43 -18.72
CA ASP A 180 -12.06 -8.98 -19.71
C ASP A 180 -11.93 -8.23 -21.04
N GLY A 181 -11.90 -6.90 -21.00
CA GLY A 181 -11.71 -6.05 -22.18
C GLY A 181 -10.38 -6.26 -22.91
N LEU A 182 -9.36 -6.74 -22.19
CA LEU A 182 -8.05 -7.08 -22.74
C LEU A 182 -7.94 -8.55 -23.20
N GLY A 183 -9.00 -9.36 -23.01
CA GLY A 183 -8.96 -10.80 -23.28
C GLY A 183 -7.98 -11.56 -22.38
N SER A 184 -7.57 -10.96 -21.27
CA SER A 184 -6.54 -11.46 -20.34
C SER A 184 -7.16 -11.77 -18.97
N THR A 185 -8.20 -12.61 -18.94
CA THR A 185 -8.75 -13.15 -17.70
C THR A 185 -7.76 -14.12 -17.07
N SER A 186 -6.79 -13.59 -16.32
CA SER A 186 -5.85 -14.40 -15.56
C SER A 186 -6.57 -15.09 -14.40
N GLY A 187 -6.40 -16.41 -14.27
CA GLY A 187 -7.10 -17.26 -13.29
C GLY A 187 -6.95 -16.81 -11.83
N ASP A 188 -5.89 -16.08 -11.50
CA ASP A 188 -5.65 -15.53 -10.15
C ASP A 188 -6.67 -14.43 -9.75
N LEU A 189 -7.16 -13.64 -10.71
CA LEU A 189 -8.23 -12.65 -10.46
C LEU A 189 -9.56 -13.35 -10.18
N LEU A 190 -9.87 -14.41 -10.93
CA LEU A 190 -11.06 -15.23 -10.70
C LEU A 190 -11.01 -15.99 -9.37
N ALA A 191 -9.82 -16.42 -8.94
CA ALA A 191 -9.62 -17.04 -7.63
C ALA A 191 -9.86 -16.07 -6.47
N SER A 192 -9.47 -14.80 -6.61
CA SER A 192 -9.67 -13.77 -5.57
C SER A 192 -11.15 -13.39 -5.34
N VAL A 193 -12.01 -13.59 -6.34
CA VAL A 193 -13.46 -13.33 -6.26
C VAL A 193 -14.23 -14.53 -5.67
N ARG A 194 -13.64 -15.73 -5.66
CA ARG A 194 -14.35 -16.97 -5.34
C ARG A 194 -14.51 -17.25 -3.83
N LEU A 195 -14.03 -16.38 -2.94
CA LEU A 195 -14.24 -16.51 -1.48
C LEU A 195 -15.59 -15.94 -0.98
N SER A 196 -16.65 -16.09 -1.77
CA SER A 196 -18.01 -16.08 -1.24
C SER A 196 -18.85 -17.17 -1.92
N PRO A 197 -18.77 -18.42 -1.44
CA PRO A 197 -19.85 -19.36 -1.61
C PRO A 197 -20.83 -19.16 -0.44
N HIS A 198 -21.98 -18.56 -0.74
CA HIS A 198 -23.19 -18.91 -0.02
C HIS A 198 -23.49 -20.39 -0.29
N ASN A 199 -23.45 -21.19 0.78
CA ASN A 199 -24.39 -22.28 1.02
C ASN A 199 -24.57 -22.42 2.53
#